data_AF-Q01VK8-F1
#
_entry.id   AF-Q01VK8-F1
#
_cell.length_a   1.000
_cell.length_b   1.000
_cell.length_c   1.000
_cell.angle_alpha   90.00
_cell.angle_beta   90.00
_cell.angle_gamma   90.00
#
_symmetry.space_group_name_H-M   'P 1'
#
loop_
_entity.id
_entity.type
_entity.pdbx_description
1 polymer ?
#
loop_
_entity_poly.entity_id
_entity_poly.type
_entity_poly.pdbx_seq_one_letter_code
_entity_poly.pdbx_strand_id
1 'polypeptide(L)'
;MAQTDPLRKHLLDLLHMKGAHADFDGTVGDFPVKLRGKKIPGAPHTAWQLLEHMRIAQEDILDFSRSGDYQEKKFPDDYWPATEAPPRDEAWEKSVAEFRKDLKAMEHLVSTGDLMARIPHGTGQTLLREALLVADHNAYHLGQLMFVRRTLEDKG
;
A
#
# COMPACT_ATOMS: atom_id res chain seq x y z
N MET A 1 19.04 3.98 28.28
CA MET A 1 18.24 4.25 27.06
C MET A 1 17.28 3.09 26.92
N ALA A 2 15.96 3.33 26.92
CA ALA A 2 14.99 2.25 26.77
C ALA A 2 15.29 1.52 25.45
N GLN A 3 15.51 0.21 25.53
CA GLN A 3 15.72 -0.60 24.35
C GLN A 3 14.45 -0.53 23.51
N THR A 4 14.54 0.05 22.32
CA THR A 4 13.44 0.06 21.34
C THR A 4 12.92 -1.35 21.18
N ASP A 5 11.62 -1.53 21.41
CA ASP A 5 10.91 -2.80 21.23
C ASP A 5 11.27 -3.40 19.86
N PRO A 6 12.02 -4.53 19.82
CA PRO A 6 12.47 -5.12 18.57
C PRO A 6 11.32 -5.50 17.64
N LEU A 7 10.15 -5.87 18.18
CA LEU A 7 8.97 -6.19 17.38
C LEU A 7 8.50 -4.96 16.61
N ARG A 8 8.34 -3.81 17.29
CA ARG A 8 7.95 -2.55 16.62
C ARG A 8 8.96 -2.15 15.56
N LYS A 9 10.26 -2.27 15.86
CA LYS A 9 11.30 -2.00 14.85
C LYS A 9 11.12 -2.88 13.61
N HIS A 10 10.94 -4.19 13.79
CA HIS A 10 10.74 -5.10 12.66
C HIS A 10 9.46 -4.82 11.88
N LEU A 11 8.35 -4.47 12.56
CA LEU A 11 7.11 -4.08 11.89
C LEU A 11 7.27 -2.81 11.06
N LEU A 12 7.94 -1.78 11.60
CA LEU A 12 8.22 -0.55 10.86
C LEU A 12 9.12 -0.82 9.65
N ASP A 13 10.19 -1.61 9.82
CA ASP A 13 11.05 -2.01 8.70
C ASP A 13 10.25 -2.78 7.62
N LEU A 14 9.34 -3.67 8.04
CA LEU A 14 8.49 -4.47 7.16
C LEU A 14 7.45 -3.60 6.42
N LEU A 15 6.81 -2.63 7.09
CA LEU A 15 5.90 -1.66 6.49
C LEU A 15 6.58 -0.80 5.41
N HIS A 16 7.86 -0.49 5.61
CA HIS A 16 8.70 0.17 4.60
C HIS A 16 9.24 -0.78 3.52
N MET A 17 8.88 -2.07 3.55
CA MET A 17 9.36 -3.09 2.61
C MET A 17 10.89 -3.21 2.57
N LYS A 18 11.56 -2.95 3.70
CA LYS A 18 13.02 -3.03 3.78
C LYS A 18 13.48 -4.48 3.91
N GLY A 19 14.57 -4.81 3.21
CA GLY A 19 15.40 -5.98 3.49
C GLY A 19 15.24 -7.18 2.54
N ALA A 20 14.22 -7.22 1.69
CA ALA A 20 14.00 -8.35 0.76
C ALA A 20 13.92 -7.95 -0.72
N HIS A 21 13.41 -6.76 -1.03
CA HIS A 21 13.23 -6.26 -2.40
C HIS A 21 13.33 -4.74 -2.44
N ALA A 22 13.06 -4.12 -3.60
CA ALA A 22 12.96 -2.66 -3.68
C ALA A 22 11.83 -2.14 -2.80
N ASP A 23 12.02 -0.96 -2.23
CA ASP A 23 10.97 -0.28 -1.46
C ASP A 23 9.98 0.44 -2.40
N PHE A 24 8.93 1.00 -1.80
CA PHE A 24 7.89 1.73 -2.53
C PHE A 24 8.48 2.87 -3.35
N ASP A 25 9.28 3.72 -2.71
CA ASP A 25 9.82 4.94 -3.31
C ASP A 25 10.78 4.63 -4.47
N GLY A 26 11.62 3.61 -4.35
CA GLY A 26 12.48 3.14 -5.43
C GLY A 26 11.68 2.54 -6.60
N THR A 27 10.50 1.97 -6.34
CA THR A 27 9.65 1.39 -7.38
C THR A 27 8.84 2.44 -8.13
N VAL A 28 8.26 3.42 -7.43
CA VAL A 28 7.42 4.48 -8.03
C VAL A 28 8.23 5.71 -8.47
N GLY A 29 9.45 5.87 -7.94
CA GLY A 29 10.38 6.93 -8.28
C GLY A 29 10.77 6.87 -9.76
N ASP A 30 10.74 8.04 -10.40
CA ASP A 30 11.04 8.23 -11.83
C ASP A 30 10.23 7.30 -12.77
N PHE A 31 9.04 6.86 -12.35
CA PHE A 31 8.20 6.02 -13.20
C PHE A 31 7.78 6.79 -14.45
N PRO A 32 8.14 6.33 -15.67
CA PRO A 32 7.90 7.11 -16.89
C PRO A 32 6.41 7.38 -17.13
N VAL A 33 6.04 8.64 -17.32
CA VAL A 33 4.64 9.08 -17.51
C VAL A 33 3.94 8.27 -18.60
N LYS A 34 4.61 8.05 -19.74
CA LYS A 34 4.10 7.27 -20.88
C LYS A 34 3.78 5.80 -20.57
N LEU A 35 4.25 5.27 -19.44
CA LEU A 35 4.07 3.87 -19.05
C LEU A 35 3.02 3.68 -17.96
N ARG A 36 2.64 4.72 -17.22
CA ARG A 36 1.74 4.63 -16.05
C ARG A 36 0.40 3.96 -16.37
N GLY A 37 -0.17 4.25 -17.54
CA GLY A 37 -1.41 3.65 -18.05
C GLY A 37 -1.24 2.58 -19.11
N LYS A 38 -0.02 2.15 -19.43
CA LYS A 38 0.23 1.23 -20.56
C LYS A 38 -0.11 -0.21 -20.15
N LYS A 39 -1.00 -0.85 -20.90
CA LYS A 39 -1.39 -2.25 -20.69
C LYS A 39 -0.36 -3.20 -21.30
N ILE A 40 0.07 -4.21 -20.53
CA ILE A 40 0.80 -5.36 -21.06
C ILE A 40 -0.23 -6.38 -21.58
N PRO A 41 -0.10 -6.89 -22.82
CA PRO A 41 -1.01 -7.92 -23.33
C PRO A 41 -1.08 -9.12 -22.38
N GLY A 42 -2.30 -9.50 -21.99
CA GLY A 42 -2.56 -10.62 -21.07
C GLY A 42 -2.35 -10.33 -19.58
N ALA A 43 -1.80 -9.17 -19.21
CA ALA A 43 -1.73 -8.77 -17.80
C ALA A 43 -3.09 -8.26 -17.31
N PRO A 44 -3.49 -8.54 -16.06
CA PRO A 44 -4.79 -8.12 -15.54
C PRO A 44 -4.85 -6.62 -15.28
N HIS A 45 -3.73 -5.99 -14.88
CA HIS A 45 -3.70 -4.60 -14.41
C HIS A 45 -2.56 -3.78 -15.02
N THR A 46 -2.76 -2.47 -15.14
CA THR A 46 -1.71 -1.50 -15.45
C THR A 46 -0.95 -1.06 -14.19
N ALA A 47 0.14 -0.30 -14.37
CA ALA A 47 0.86 0.29 -13.24
C ALA A 47 -0.01 1.25 -12.41
N TRP A 48 -0.84 2.06 -13.06
CA TRP A 48 -1.81 2.94 -12.40
C TRP A 48 -2.82 2.17 -11.56
N GLN A 49 -3.39 1.09 -12.10
CA GLN A 49 -4.35 0.27 -11.38
C GLN A 49 -3.74 -0.36 -10.12
N LEU A 50 -2.49 -0.84 -10.20
CA LEU A 50 -1.78 -1.41 -9.06
C LEU A 50 -1.44 -0.36 -7.99
N LEU A 51 -0.98 0.82 -8.39
CA LEU A 51 -0.69 1.91 -7.45
C LEU A 51 -1.95 2.33 -6.68
N GLU A 52 -3.05 2.57 -7.39
CA GLU A 52 -4.31 2.96 -6.75
C GLU A 52 -4.88 1.86 -5.87
N HIS A 53 -4.77 0.59 -6.30
CA HIS A 53 -5.18 -0.53 -5.49
C HIS A 53 -4.44 -0.58 -4.15
N MET A 54 -3.11 -0.44 -4.18
CA MET A 54 -2.30 -0.36 -2.96
C MET A 54 -2.71 0.82 -2.08
N ARG A 55 -2.94 2.00 -2.66
CA ARG A 55 -3.37 3.19 -1.91
C ARG A 55 -4.73 2.98 -1.24
N ILE A 56 -5.73 2.51 -1.99
CA ILE A 56 -7.11 2.32 -1.49
C ILE A 56 -7.16 1.25 -0.41
N ALA A 57 -6.51 0.10 -0.63
CA ALA A 57 -6.49 -0.98 0.35
C ALA A 57 -5.77 -0.57 1.65
N GLN A 58 -4.66 0.16 1.55
CA GLN A 58 -3.95 0.66 2.73
C GLN A 58 -4.79 1.69 3.51
N GLU A 59 -5.42 2.64 2.81
CA GLU A 59 -6.34 3.61 3.43
C GLU A 59 -7.47 2.88 4.17
N ASP A 60 -8.07 1.88 3.54
CA ASP A 60 -9.17 1.09 4.11
C ASP A 60 -8.75 0.34 5.39
N ILE A 61 -7.61 -0.37 5.35
CA ILE A 61 -7.07 -1.08 6.50
C ILE A 61 -6.71 -0.09 7.63
N LEU A 62 -6.14 1.06 7.28
CA LEU A 62 -5.83 2.11 8.24
C LEU A 62 -7.09 2.67 8.90
N ASP A 63 -8.13 2.95 8.13
CA ASP A 63 -9.40 3.48 8.65
C ASP A 63 -10.10 2.44 9.52
N PHE A 64 -10.11 1.17 9.13
CA PHE A 64 -10.55 0.07 9.98
C PHE A 64 -9.76 0.02 11.30
N SER A 65 -8.46 0.29 11.26
CA SER A 65 -7.59 0.22 12.45
C SER A 65 -7.79 1.36 13.45
N ARG A 66 -8.32 2.52 13.03
CA ARG A 66 -8.34 3.75 13.85
C ARG A 66 -9.72 4.38 14.08
N SER A 67 -10.72 4.04 13.27
CA SER A 67 -12.02 4.71 13.27
C SER A 67 -13.13 3.77 13.74
N GLY A 68 -13.83 4.13 14.81
CA GLY A 68 -15.02 3.41 15.26
C GLY A 68 -16.22 3.54 14.31
N ASP A 69 -16.19 4.54 13.41
CA ASP A 69 -17.23 4.80 12.42
C ASP A 69 -16.91 4.17 11.05
N TYR A 70 -15.94 3.26 11.00
CA TYR A 70 -15.51 2.58 9.78
C TYR A 70 -16.69 1.98 9.01
N GLN A 71 -16.71 2.20 7.69
CA GLN A 71 -17.67 1.60 6.77
C GLN A 71 -16.92 0.71 5.80
N GLU A 72 -17.33 -0.56 5.75
CA GLU A 72 -16.71 -1.56 4.89
C GLU A 72 -16.89 -1.19 3.40
N LYS A 73 -15.78 -1.23 2.66
CA LYS A 73 -15.79 -1.08 1.20
C LYS A 73 -16.33 -2.34 0.54
N LYS A 74 -17.01 -2.22 -0.61
CA LYS A 74 -17.49 -3.37 -1.35
C LYS A 74 -16.34 -4.08 -2.06
N PHE A 75 -15.98 -5.27 -1.57
CA PHE A 75 -14.99 -6.11 -2.23
C PHE A 75 -15.57 -6.85 -3.45
N PRO A 76 -14.82 -6.99 -4.57
CA PRO A 76 -13.53 -6.34 -4.88
C PRO A 76 -13.67 -4.96 -5.54
N ASP A 77 -14.89 -4.57 -5.94
CA ASP A 77 -15.15 -3.45 -6.86
C ASP A 77 -14.57 -2.11 -6.37
N ASP A 78 -14.70 -1.81 -5.08
CA ASP A 78 -14.28 -0.51 -4.52
C ASP A 78 -12.76 -0.41 -4.29
N TYR A 79 -12.01 -1.49 -4.51
CA TYR A 79 -10.55 -1.53 -4.29
C TYR A 79 -9.74 -1.26 -5.55
N TRP A 80 -10.39 -1.00 -6.69
CA TRP A 80 -9.70 -0.74 -7.96
C TRP A 80 -10.16 0.58 -8.57
N PRO A 81 -9.26 1.35 -9.22
CA PRO A 81 -9.68 2.56 -9.91
C PRO A 81 -10.51 2.19 -11.15
N ALA A 82 -11.46 3.07 -11.50
CA ALA A 82 -12.32 2.89 -12.67
C ALA A 82 -11.57 2.99 -14.02
N THR A 83 -10.38 3.58 -14.03
CA THR A 83 -9.59 3.83 -15.24
C THR A 83 -8.31 2.99 -15.27
N GLU A 84 -7.90 2.57 -16.46
CA GLU A 84 -6.62 1.87 -16.65
C GLU A 84 -5.41 2.83 -16.66
N ALA A 85 -5.63 4.13 -16.85
CA ALA A 85 -4.61 5.17 -16.84
C ALA A 85 -4.96 6.28 -15.83
N PRO A 86 -3.96 7.04 -15.33
CA PRO A 86 -4.22 8.20 -14.51
C PRO A 86 -5.16 9.17 -15.26
N PRO A 87 -6.25 9.65 -14.62
CA PRO A 87 -7.24 10.50 -15.30
C PRO A 87 -6.70 11.89 -15.67
N ARG A 88 -5.58 12.29 -15.06
CA ARG A 88 -4.83 13.53 -15.31
C ARG A 88 -3.39 13.34 -14.87
N ASP A 89 -2.50 14.19 -15.34
CA ASP A 89 -1.05 14.07 -15.14
C ASP A 89 -0.67 13.97 -13.66
N GLU A 90 -1.30 14.76 -12.79
CA GLU A 90 -0.95 14.83 -11.37
C GLU A 90 -1.62 13.75 -10.50
N ALA A 91 -2.47 12.90 -11.09
CA ALA A 91 -3.18 11.89 -10.33
C ALA A 91 -2.21 10.84 -9.74
N TRP A 92 -1.15 10.49 -10.47
CA TRP A 92 -0.11 9.57 -9.98
C TRP A 92 0.61 10.11 -8.74
N GLU A 93 1.09 11.36 -8.81
CA GLU A 93 1.81 12.02 -7.74
C GLU A 93 0.93 12.19 -6.51
N LYS A 94 -0.35 12.51 -6.72
CA LYS A 94 -1.35 12.56 -5.64
C LYS A 94 -1.49 11.19 -4.96
N SER A 95 -1.65 10.12 -5.73
CA SER A 95 -1.79 8.77 -5.20
C SER A 95 -0.57 8.32 -4.39
N VAL A 96 0.64 8.61 -4.90
CA VAL A 96 1.90 8.36 -4.18
C VAL A 96 1.97 9.15 -2.87
N ALA A 97 1.56 10.42 -2.87
CA ALA A 97 1.56 11.25 -1.68
C ALA A 97 0.55 10.77 -0.62
N GLU A 98 -0.65 10.37 -1.05
CA GLU A 98 -1.68 9.80 -0.17
C GLU A 98 -1.24 8.46 0.42
N PHE A 99 -0.68 7.56 -0.40
CA PHE A 99 -0.10 6.30 0.10
C PHE A 99 0.95 6.55 1.19
N ARG A 100 1.88 7.48 0.97
CA ARG A 100 2.92 7.82 1.96
C ARG A 100 2.33 8.40 3.25
N LYS A 101 1.31 9.25 3.12
CA LYS A 101 0.61 9.85 4.27
C LYS A 101 -0.05 8.77 5.12
N ASP A 102 -0.72 7.81 4.49
CA ASP A 102 -1.45 6.76 5.20
C ASP A 102 -0.48 5.73 5.80
N LEU A 103 0.62 5.41 5.11
CA LEU A 103 1.67 4.55 5.65
C LEU A 103 2.26 5.16 6.93
N LYS A 104 2.55 6.47 6.92
CA LYS A 104 3.02 7.20 8.11
C LYS A 104 2.00 7.19 9.26
N ALA A 105 0.70 7.21 8.95
CA ALA A 105 -0.34 7.08 9.96
C ALA A 105 -0.39 5.66 10.54
N MET A 106 -0.21 4.63 9.73
CA MET A 106 -0.09 3.24 10.20
C MET A 106 1.16 3.06 11.07
N GLU A 107 2.31 3.61 10.66
CA GLU A 107 3.54 3.64 11.47
C GLU A 107 3.32 4.29 12.84
N HIS A 108 2.53 5.37 12.88
CA HIS A 108 2.19 6.03 14.14
C HIS A 108 1.39 5.11 15.06
N LEU A 109 0.36 4.42 14.54
CA LEU A 109 -0.40 3.43 15.31
C LEU A 109 0.52 2.31 15.81
N VAL A 110 1.39 1.76 14.94
CA VAL A 110 2.37 0.72 15.31
C VAL A 110 3.39 1.21 16.32
N SER A 111 3.65 2.52 16.41
CA SER A 111 4.62 3.07 17.36
C SER A 111 4.01 3.34 18.73
N THR A 112 2.73 3.70 18.80
CA THR A 112 2.09 4.19 20.04
C THR A 112 0.99 3.27 20.58
N GLY A 113 0.33 2.50 19.72
CA GLY A 113 -0.80 1.63 20.07
C GLY A 113 -0.40 0.33 20.76
N ASP A 114 -1.37 -0.29 21.43
CA ASP A 114 -1.24 -1.68 21.90
C ASP A 114 -1.42 -2.64 20.71
N LEU A 115 -0.31 -3.28 20.31
CA LEU A 115 -0.28 -4.19 19.18
C LEU A 115 -1.21 -5.40 19.36
N MET A 116 -1.46 -5.82 20.61
CA MET A 116 -2.26 -7.00 20.92
C MET A 116 -3.72 -6.66 21.22
N ALA A 117 -4.07 -5.37 21.35
CA ALA A 117 -5.43 -4.95 21.55
C ALA A 117 -6.29 -5.30 20.33
N ARG A 118 -7.50 -5.81 20.60
CA ARG A 118 -8.50 -6.06 19.57
C ARG A 118 -9.13 -4.74 19.13
N ILE A 119 -9.37 -4.62 17.84
CA ILE A 119 -10.13 -3.52 17.26
C ILE A 119 -11.61 -3.71 17.63
N PRO A 120 -12.26 -2.76 18.34
CA PRO A 120 -13.58 -2.99 18.94
C PRO A 120 -14.70 -3.35 17.96
N HIS A 121 -14.71 -2.75 16.78
CA HIS A 121 -15.69 -3.00 15.71
C HIS A 121 -15.29 -4.16 14.77
N GLY A 122 -14.14 -4.78 15.02
CA GLY A 122 -13.70 -5.97 14.28
C GLY A 122 -14.31 -7.27 14.81
N THR A 123 -14.03 -8.36 14.11
CA THR A 123 -14.41 -9.74 14.49
C THR A 123 -13.31 -10.47 15.25
N GLY A 124 -12.27 -9.76 15.71
CA GLY A 124 -11.13 -10.32 16.45
C GLY A 124 -9.75 -9.86 15.97
N GLN A 125 -9.70 -8.99 14.97
CA GLN A 125 -8.47 -8.37 14.46
C GLN A 125 -7.77 -7.56 15.56
N THR A 126 -6.45 -7.60 15.56
CA THR A 126 -5.60 -6.77 16.42
C THR A 126 -4.83 -5.77 15.57
N LEU A 127 -4.30 -4.71 16.20
CA LEU A 127 -3.45 -3.75 15.51
C LEU A 127 -2.20 -4.42 14.87
N LEU A 128 -1.63 -5.42 15.54
CA LEU A 128 -0.54 -6.24 14.98
C LEU A 128 -0.95 -6.91 13.66
N ARG A 129 -2.14 -7.52 13.64
CA ARG A 129 -2.65 -8.24 12.48
C ARG A 129 -2.89 -7.28 11.31
N GLU A 130 -3.41 -6.08 11.56
CA GLU A 130 -3.61 -5.08 10.50
C GLU A 130 -2.29 -4.51 9.97
N ALA A 131 -1.30 -4.26 10.82
CA ALA A 131 0.03 -3.84 10.37
C ALA A 131 0.72 -4.89 9.48
N LEU A 132 0.60 -6.17 9.85
CA LEU A 132 1.10 -7.28 9.04
C LEU A 132 0.33 -7.38 7.71
N LEU A 133 -0.99 -7.19 7.73
CA LEU A 133 -1.81 -7.22 6.52
C LEU A 133 -1.39 -6.12 5.53
N VAL A 134 -1.21 -4.88 5.99
CA VAL A 134 -0.72 -3.79 5.13
C VAL A 134 0.60 -4.16 4.48
N ALA A 135 1.54 -4.68 5.27
CA ALA A 135 2.86 -5.00 4.74
C ALA A 135 2.85 -6.16 3.74
N ASP A 136 2.13 -7.25 4.04
CA ASP A 136 1.98 -8.41 3.15
C ASP A 136 1.31 -8.02 1.82
N HIS A 137 0.17 -7.33 1.90
CA HIS A 137 -0.57 -6.83 0.75
C HIS A 137 0.28 -5.92 -0.13
N ASN A 138 0.95 -4.93 0.49
CA ASN A 138 1.77 -3.98 -0.25
C ASN A 138 2.99 -4.63 -0.89
N ALA A 139 3.65 -5.58 -0.22
CA ALA A 139 4.78 -6.31 -0.79
C ALA A 139 4.37 -7.11 -2.04
N TYR A 140 3.21 -7.80 -1.98
CA TYR A 140 2.66 -8.55 -3.10
C TYR A 140 2.41 -7.65 -4.32
N HIS A 141 1.68 -6.55 -4.14
CA HIS A 141 1.33 -5.65 -5.25
C HIS A 141 2.51 -4.78 -5.72
N LEU A 142 3.47 -4.47 -4.84
CA LEU A 142 4.71 -3.80 -5.26
C LEU A 142 5.51 -4.70 -6.20
N GLY A 143 5.57 -6.01 -5.94
CA GLY A 143 6.18 -6.98 -6.83
C GLY A 143 5.51 -7.01 -8.22
N GLN A 144 4.17 -6.96 -8.26
CA GLN A 144 3.43 -6.84 -9.52
C GLN A 144 3.74 -5.53 -10.25
N LEU A 145 3.80 -4.41 -9.53
CA LEU A 145 4.10 -3.09 -10.10
C LEU A 145 5.52 -3.04 -10.67
N MET A 146 6.51 -3.58 -9.95
CA MET A 146 7.87 -3.75 -10.44
C MET A 146 7.93 -4.59 -11.71
N PHE A 147 7.19 -5.72 -11.75
CA PHE A 147 7.13 -6.56 -12.94
C PHE A 147 6.58 -5.80 -14.15
N VAL A 148 5.49 -5.04 -13.96
CA VAL A 148 4.92 -4.19 -15.02
C VAL A 148 5.94 -3.16 -15.49
N ARG A 149 6.62 -2.47 -14.57
CA ARG A 149 7.67 -1.49 -14.89
C ARG A 149 8.75 -2.08 -15.77
N ARG A 150 9.38 -3.17 -15.32
CA ARG A 150 10.49 -3.83 -16.03
C ARG A 150 10.07 -4.31 -17.41
N THR A 151 8.92 -4.98 -17.50
CA THR A 151 8.41 -5.49 -18.78
C THR A 151 8.14 -4.39 -19.81
N LEU A 152 7.74 -3.20 -19.36
CA LEU A 152 7.45 -2.07 -20.24
C LEU A 152 8.68 -1.24 -20.60
N GLU A 153 9.64 -1.12 -19.68
CA GLU A 153 10.94 -0.48 -19.92
C GLU A 153 11.78 -1.28 -20.91
N ASP A 154 11.82 -2.61 -20.80
CA ASP A 154 12.57 -3.49 -21.73
C ASP A 154 12.04 -3.48 -23.17
N LYS A 155 10.82 -2.95 -23.37
CA LYS A 155 10.15 -2.83 -24.68
C LYS A 155 10.08 -1.39 -25.19
N GLY A 156 10.68 -0.44 -24.48
CA GLY A 156 10.60 1.01 -24.75
C GLY A 156 11.89 1.60 -25.27
#